data_AF-F2Q642-F1
#
_entry.id   AF-F2Q642-F1
#
_cell.length_a   1.000
_cell.length_b   1.000
_cell.length_c   1.000
_cell.angle_alpha   90.00
_cell.angle_beta   90.00
_cell.angle_gamma   90.00
#
_symmetry.space_group_name_H-M   'P 1'
#
loop_
_entity.id
_entity.type
_entity.pdbx_description
1 polymer ?
#
loop_
_entity_poly.entity_id
_entity_poly.type
_entity_poly.pdbx_seq_one_letter_code
_entity_poly.pdbx_strand_id
1 'polypeptide(L)'
;MEYTGLCYLVSSKPICSDSILSKLPSFSSQLHPDSHVPLLLVTPAFAQWLEKDHTFIPNLLHHCFREAAATENLEICSVEAVVDKLPVPTNIKHNGMEGLSLAIVNWGAISGKLVPQRGIENISPSHIEPKLSISIRDPPTSTELEVGMPMANTLFTTGRPYTMHASRWKSTESIEEVPRITDRRDIRTCRVELRTKSTLKSLDAPLHPVTEPRMVAECMGNILKTVSNEPSLKNDVPASAELEKAIPQYIQDHKLESQRLAVWAMVTPKSIARTHIGSPSGSRIDISASLKRGSRLYRVMSGGGGWGKKKGLLSLDPEYSYDDEEPISNLVSIHEIFDEDVSEKHSDDAILFNVLENTPKFTDVDGLMMSPLREVVVTGDIVQFFVASLDNKLVKPAMQSESSARHKDATKDTTVLDFSVLPAPTDAPASLPSEMLQDECKKLDDIIVEANKFGASSEKSMVYARTAGDLTGDRVQASGTKIDTPGARLVVEIPSEEPFFRM
;
A
#
# COMPACT_ATOMS: atom_id res chain seq x y z
N MET A 1 -16.31 -19.66 6.15
CA MET A 1 -15.50 -19.12 5.04
C MET A 1 -16.25 -17.90 4.56
N GLU A 2 -15.70 -16.70 4.78
CA GLU A 2 -16.24 -15.49 4.17
C GLU A 2 -15.79 -15.52 2.70
N TYR A 3 -16.73 -15.78 1.79
CA TYR A 3 -16.41 -15.96 0.38
C TYR A 3 -16.15 -14.60 -0.25
N THR A 4 -14.98 -14.45 -0.87
CA THR A 4 -14.59 -13.24 -1.60
C THR A 4 -14.31 -13.59 -3.05
N GLY A 5 -15.05 -13.01 -4.00
CA GLY A 5 -14.78 -13.17 -5.42
C GLY A 5 -13.78 -12.12 -5.88
N LEU A 6 -12.55 -12.51 -6.23
CA LEU A 6 -11.53 -11.59 -6.77
C LEU A 6 -11.35 -11.77 -8.29
N CYS A 7 -11.38 -10.68 -9.06
CA CYS A 7 -11.07 -10.69 -10.48
C CYS A 7 -10.14 -9.52 -10.83
N TYR A 8 -9.11 -9.82 -11.60
CA TYR A 8 -8.10 -8.88 -12.03
C TYR A 8 -8.10 -8.76 -13.55
N LEU A 9 -8.11 -7.53 -14.09
CA LEU A 9 -8.10 -7.29 -15.53
C LEU A 9 -7.10 -6.19 -15.88
N VAL A 10 -6.20 -6.47 -16.83
CA VAL A 10 -5.25 -5.49 -17.35
C VAL A 10 -5.29 -5.35 -18.86
N SER A 11 -4.93 -4.15 -19.30
CA SER A 11 -4.86 -3.81 -20.71
C SER A 11 -3.62 -2.98 -21.04
N SER A 12 -3.05 -3.24 -22.21
CA SER A 12 -2.00 -2.45 -22.83
C SER A 12 -2.53 -1.25 -23.63
N LYS A 13 -3.85 -1.19 -23.88
CA LYS A 13 -4.52 -0.16 -24.72
C LYS A 13 -5.78 0.41 -24.05
N PRO A 14 -6.20 1.63 -24.39
CA PRO A 14 -7.51 2.14 -24.01
C PRO A 14 -8.60 1.27 -24.67
N ILE A 15 -9.48 0.69 -23.85
CA ILE A 15 -10.57 -0.20 -24.27
C ILE A 15 -11.90 0.44 -23.91
N CYS A 16 -12.96 0.10 -24.64
CA CYS A 16 -14.32 0.50 -24.32
C CYS A 16 -14.90 -0.33 -23.15
N SER A 17 -15.76 0.27 -22.32
CA SER A 17 -16.46 -0.38 -21.20
C SER A 17 -17.05 -1.73 -21.54
N ASP A 18 -17.72 -1.84 -22.70
CA ASP A 18 -18.48 -3.03 -23.08
C ASP A 18 -17.59 -4.23 -23.36
N SER A 19 -16.40 -3.97 -23.94
CA SER A 19 -15.41 -5.01 -24.19
C SER A 19 -14.86 -5.58 -22.88
N ILE A 20 -14.75 -4.79 -21.82
CA ILE A 20 -14.29 -5.25 -20.50
C ILE A 20 -15.37 -6.06 -19.81
N LEU A 21 -16.61 -5.57 -19.81
CA LEU A 21 -17.75 -6.30 -19.24
C LEU A 21 -17.91 -7.69 -19.86
N SER A 22 -17.74 -7.81 -21.19
CA SER A 22 -17.80 -9.09 -21.91
C SER A 22 -16.70 -10.09 -21.52
N LYS A 23 -15.60 -9.61 -20.94
CA LYS A 23 -14.45 -10.40 -20.50
C LYS A 23 -14.48 -10.71 -19.01
N LEU A 24 -15.36 -10.05 -18.25
CA LEU A 24 -15.54 -10.37 -16.85
C LEU A 24 -16.17 -11.76 -16.72
N PRO A 25 -15.71 -12.56 -15.75
CA PRO A 25 -16.34 -13.85 -15.46
C PRO A 25 -17.82 -13.69 -15.09
N SER A 26 -18.59 -14.78 -15.25
CA SER A 26 -19.96 -14.84 -14.73
C SER A 26 -19.93 -15.11 -13.23
N PHE A 27 -20.83 -14.48 -12.47
CA PHE A 27 -20.86 -14.60 -11.01
C PHE A 27 -21.78 -15.74 -10.54
N SER A 28 -21.52 -16.26 -9.34
CA SER A 28 -22.35 -17.28 -8.68
C SER A 28 -23.77 -16.78 -8.42
N SER A 29 -24.75 -17.68 -8.51
CA SER A 29 -26.16 -17.45 -8.15
C SER A 29 -26.37 -17.09 -6.68
N GLN A 30 -25.36 -17.33 -5.84
CA GLN A 30 -25.38 -17.02 -4.41
C GLN A 30 -24.99 -15.56 -4.12
N LEU A 31 -24.59 -14.80 -5.13
CA LEU A 31 -24.22 -13.40 -4.98
C LEU A 31 -25.46 -12.55 -4.75
N HIS A 32 -25.55 -11.96 -3.56
CA HIS A 32 -26.68 -11.11 -3.15
C HIS A 32 -26.23 -9.76 -2.59
N PRO A 33 -26.87 -8.63 -2.94
CA PRO A 33 -26.51 -7.30 -2.44
C PRO A 33 -26.55 -7.16 -0.92
N ASP A 34 -27.50 -7.81 -0.23
CA ASP A 34 -27.59 -7.78 1.24
C ASP A 34 -26.41 -8.42 1.98
N SER A 35 -25.57 -9.17 1.26
CA SER A 35 -24.42 -9.86 1.85
C SER A 35 -23.09 -9.46 1.23
N HIS A 36 -23.10 -8.80 0.08
CA HIS A 36 -21.90 -8.57 -0.72
C HIS A 36 -21.82 -7.17 -1.28
N VAL A 37 -20.63 -6.59 -1.21
CA VAL A 37 -20.30 -5.26 -1.68
C VAL A 37 -19.18 -5.37 -2.73
N PRO A 38 -19.37 -4.88 -3.96
CA PRO A 38 -18.30 -4.78 -4.93
C PRO A 38 -17.33 -3.65 -4.54
N LEU A 39 -16.05 -3.98 -4.43
CA LEU A 39 -14.92 -3.06 -4.34
C LEU A 39 -14.19 -3.04 -5.68
N LEU A 40 -14.26 -1.91 -6.37
CA LEU A 40 -13.63 -1.70 -7.66
C LEU A 40 -12.44 -0.75 -7.52
N LEU A 41 -11.26 -1.22 -7.93
CA LEU A 41 -10.07 -0.38 -8.13
C LEU A 41 -9.86 -0.19 -9.62
N VAL A 42 -9.60 1.05 -10.05
CA VAL A 42 -9.22 1.37 -11.42
C VAL A 42 -7.95 2.21 -11.43
N THR A 43 -7.24 2.23 -12.55
CA THR A 43 -6.08 3.10 -12.74
C THR A 43 -6.47 4.46 -13.36
N PRO A 44 -5.60 5.48 -13.35
CA PRO A 44 -5.98 6.83 -13.78
C PRO A 44 -6.51 6.91 -15.21
N ALA A 45 -6.09 6.03 -16.13
CA ALA A 45 -6.63 5.97 -17.49
C ALA A 45 -8.13 5.61 -17.56
N PHE A 46 -8.66 4.95 -16.52
CA PHE A 46 -10.04 4.51 -16.40
C PHE A 46 -10.83 5.31 -15.34
N ALA A 47 -10.23 6.33 -14.71
CA ALA A 47 -10.85 7.09 -13.62
C ALA A 47 -12.17 7.75 -14.04
N GLN A 48 -12.30 8.18 -15.30
CA GLN A 48 -13.53 8.77 -15.83
C GLN A 48 -14.73 7.81 -15.79
N TRP A 49 -14.50 6.49 -15.70
CA TRP A 49 -15.57 5.50 -15.63
C TRP A 49 -16.26 5.43 -14.27
N LEU A 50 -15.64 6.05 -13.26
CA LEU A 50 -16.18 6.17 -11.92
C LEU A 50 -17.04 7.44 -11.75
N GLU A 51 -17.17 8.28 -12.77
CA GLU A 51 -18.02 9.47 -12.69
C GLU A 51 -19.51 9.09 -12.70
N LYS A 52 -20.34 9.88 -12.00
CA LYS A 52 -21.77 9.56 -11.77
C LYS A 52 -22.56 9.32 -13.06
N ASP A 53 -22.20 10.03 -14.13
CA ASP A 53 -22.91 9.99 -15.40
C ASP A 53 -22.42 8.87 -16.34
N HIS A 54 -21.38 8.12 -15.95
CA HIS A 54 -20.82 7.05 -16.75
C HIS A 54 -21.62 5.74 -16.57
N THR A 55 -21.85 5.01 -17.66
CA THR A 55 -22.68 3.79 -17.67
C THR A 55 -21.99 2.54 -17.14
N PHE A 56 -20.66 2.59 -16.97
CA PHE A 56 -19.85 1.43 -16.60
C PHE A 56 -20.26 0.80 -15.25
N ILE A 57 -20.36 1.60 -14.18
CA ILE A 57 -20.71 1.05 -12.85
C ILE A 57 -22.12 0.44 -12.83
N PRO A 58 -23.18 1.12 -13.33
CA PRO A 58 -24.48 0.49 -13.49
C PRO A 58 -24.43 -0.86 -14.22
N ASN A 59 -23.72 -0.92 -15.35
CA ASN A 59 -23.60 -2.14 -16.15
C ASN A 59 -22.80 -3.23 -15.42
N LEU A 60 -21.76 -2.86 -14.67
CA LEU A 60 -20.98 -3.77 -13.84
C LEU A 60 -21.84 -4.37 -12.72
N LEU A 61 -22.60 -3.54 -12.00
CA LEU A 61 -23.48 -4.00 -10.93
C LEU A 61 -24.60 -4.88 -11.46
N HIS A 62 -25.16 -4.52 -12.61
CA HIS A 62 -26.13 -5.35 -13.31
C HIS A 62 -25.54 -6.71 -13.68
N HIS A 63 -24.31 -6.75 -14.19
CA HIS A 63 -23.60 -7.99 -14.52
C HIS A 63 -23.30 -8.85 -13.28
N CYS A 64 -22.89 -8.23 -12.16
CA CYS A 64 -22.61 -8.92 -10.90
C CYS A 64 -23.87 -9.52 -10.27
N PHE A 65 -24.96 -8.75 -10.16
CA PHE A 65 -26.16 -9.12 -9.40
C PHE A 65 -27.35 -9.51 -10.29
N ARG A 66 -27.08 -9.88 -11.55
CA ARG A 66 -28.11 -10.18 -12.56
C ARG A 66 -29.18 -11.16 -12.07
N GLU A 67 -28.76 -12.22 -11.39
CA GLU A 67 -29.68 -13.27 -10.91
C GLU A 67 -30.53 -12.80 -9.73
N ALA A 68 -29.95 -12.02 -8.81
CA ALA A 68 -30.69 -11.44 -7.69
C ALA A 68 -31.71 -10.40 -8.19
N ALA A 69 -31.29 -9.52 -9.12
CA ALA A 69 -32.14 -8.46 -9.69
C ALA A 69 -33.35 -8.99 -10.48
N ALA A 70 -33.33 -10.26 -10.90
CA ALA A 70 -34.46 -10.91 -11.55
C ALA A 70 -35.63 -11.22 -10.58
N THR A 71 -35.38 -11.20 -9.27
CA THR A 71 -36.33 -11.68 -8.26
C THR A 71 -37.01 -10.53 -7.50
N GLU A 72 -36.31 -9.42 -7.26
CA GLU A 72 -36.81 -8.30 -6.46
C GLU A 72 -36.08 -6.97 -6.72
N ASN A 73 -36.64 -5.86 -6.20
CA ASN A 73 -35.95 -4.57 -6.17
C ASN A 73 -34.84 -4.60 -5.13
N LEU A 74 -33.60 -4.40 -5.57
CA LEU A 74 -32.43 -4.47 -4.70
C LEU A 74 -31.80 -3.11 -4.48
N GLU A 75 -31.35 -2.89 -3.25
CA GLU A 75 -30.44 -1.81 -2.90
C GLU A 75 -29.02 -2.37 -2.90
N ILE A 76 -28.13 -1.76 -3.70
CA ILE A 76 -26.77 -2.23 -3.91
C ILE A 76 -25.82 -1.16 -3.40
N CYS A 77 -24.89 -1.55 -2.52
CA CYS A 77 -23.76 -0.71 -2.13
C CYS A 77 -22.51 -1.15 -2.86
N SER A 78 -21.69 -0.18 -3.27
CA SER A 78 -20.39 -0.41 -3.90
C SER A 78 -19.36 0.60 -3.43
N VAL A 79 -18.09 0.22 -3.53
CA VAL A 79 -16.95 1.10 -3.27
C VAL A 79 -16.09 1.18 -4.52
N GLU A 80 -15.84 2.39 -4.98
CA GLU A 80 -14.99 2.66 -6.13
C GLU A 80 -13.78 3.49 -5.72
N ALA A 81 -12.60 3.12 -6.22
CA ALA A 81 -11.36 3.83 -5.90
C ALA A 81 -10.39 3.87 -7.09
N VAL A 82 -9.54 4.90 -7.15
CA VAL A 82 -8.45 4.99 -8.12
C VAL A 82 -7.10 4.72 -7.45
N VAL A 83 -6.33 3.79 -8.03
CA VAL A 83 -4.98 3.39 -7.62
C VAL A 83 -3.97 3.73 -8.71
N ASP A 84 -2.68 3.85 -8.38
CA ASP A 84 -1.69 4.35 -9.35
C ASP A 84 -1.50 3.38 -10.53
N LYS A 85 -1.32 2.09 -10.23
CA LYS A 85 -1.15 1.01 -11.23
C LYS A 85 -1.71 -0.31 -10.70
N LEU A 86 -1.79 -1.30 -11.58
CA LEU A 86 -2.10 -2.68 -11.23
C LEU A 86 -0.91 -3.63 -11.44
N PRO A 87 -0.76 -4.68 -10.62
CA PRO A 87 0.36 -5.63 -10.66
C PRO A 87 0.32 -6.61 -11.85
N VAL A 88 1.32 -6.59 -12.72
CA VAL A 88 1.30 -7.37 -13.98
C VAL A 88 1.22 -8.89 -13.75
N PRO A 89 0.35 -9.61 -14.48
CA PRO A 89 0.28 -11.07 -14.47
C PRO A 89 1.66 -11.69 -14.76
N THR A 90 2.05 -12.69 -13.97
CA THR A 90 3.38 -13.30 -13.98
C THR A 90 3.87 -13.67 -15.39
N ASN A 91 5.04 -13.13 -15.75
CA ASN A 91 5.94 -13.41 -16.89
C ASN A 91 6.46 -12.14 -17.57
N ILE A 92 5.93 -10.96 -17.21
CA ILE A 92 6.33 -9.72 -17.84
C ILE A 92 6.96 -8.79 -16.80
N LYS A 93 8.23 -8.42 -17.01
CA LYS A 93 8.96 -7.46 -16.17
C LYS A 93 8.49 -6.03 -16.49
N HIS A 94 7.24 -5.75 -16.16
CA HIS A 94 6.63 -4.44 -16.35
C HIS A 94 6.33 -3.77 -15.01
N ASN A 95 6.42 -2.44 -15.05
CA ASN A 95 6.30 -1.52 -13.92
C ASN A 95 4.82 -1.22 -13.59
N GLY A 96 4.02 -2.28 -13.48
CA GLY A 96 2.57 -2.17 -13.37
C GLY A 96 1.88 -1.84 -14.70
N MET A 97 0.57 -2.03 -14.76
CA MET A 97 -0.27 -1.82 -15.94
C MET A 97 -1.52 -1.00 -15.61
N GLU A 98 -2.12 -0.41 -16.65
CA GLU A 98 -3.45 0.17 -16.56
C GLU A 98 -4.51 -0.94 -16.58
N GLY A 99 -5.58 -0.77 -15.82
CA GLY A 99 -6.68 -1.73 -15.80
C GLY A 99 -7.65 -1.56 -14.63
N LEU A 100 -8.30 -2.66 -14.29
CA LEU A 100 -9.30 -2.74 -13.22
C LEU A 100 -9.04 -3.97 -12.32
N SER A 101 -9.26 -3.83 -11.03
CA SER A 101 -9.21 -4.92 -10.06
C SER A 101 -10.51 -4.89 -9.26
N LEU A 102 -11.28 -5.98 -9.34
CA LEU A 102 -12.60 -6.12 -8.74
C LEU A 102 -12.55 -7.15 -7.61
N ALA A 103 -13.04 -6.79 -6.44
CA ALA A 103 -13.30 -7.71 -5.34
C ALA A 103 -14.79 -7.66 -4.99
N ILE A 104 -15.39 -8.82 -4.76
CA ILE A 104 -16.71 -8.98 -4.19
C ILE A 104 -16.50 -9.40 -2.74
N VAL A 105 -16.70 -8.49 -1.80
CA VAL A 105 -16.41 -8.71 -0.37
C VAL A 105 -17.71 -8.83 0.43
N ASN A 106 -17.66 -9.50 1.57
CA ASN A 106 -18.81 -9.54 2.47
C ASN A 106 -19.09 -8.16 3.06
N TRP A 107 -20.36 -7.83 3.28
CA TRP A 107 -20.77 -6.55 3.88
C TRP A 107 -20.14 -6.29 5.26
N GLY A 108 -19.98 -7.32 6.09
CA GLY A 108 -19.35 -7.24 7.40
C GLY A 108 -17.81 -7.18 7.37
N ALA A 109 -17.22 -7.37 6.19
CA ALA A 109 -15.78 -7.32 5.96
C ALA A 109 -15.30 -5.96 5.46
N ILE A 110 -16.20 -5.07 5.00
CA ILE A 110 -15.82 -3.76 4.47
C ILE A 110 -16.37 -2.63 5.33
N SER A 111 -15.50 -1.68 5.63
CA SER A 111 -15.80 -0.53 6.47
C SER A 111 -15.10 0.71 5.93
N GLY A 112 -15.64 1.89 6.24
CA GLY A 112 -15.07 3.13 5.76
C GLY A 112 -15.34 4.30 6.68
N LYS A 113 -14.74 5.44 6.31
CA LYS A 113 -14.89 6.73 6.98
C LYS A 113 -15.10 7.83 5.94
N LEU A 114 -16.06 8.69 6.18
CA LEU A 114 -16.38 9.83 5.31
C LEU A 114 -15.26 10.87 5.25
N VAL A 115 -15.19 11.59 4.14
CA VAL A 115 -14.44 12.85 4.08
C VAL A 115 -15.17 13.90 4.93
N PRO A 116 -14.50 14.58 5.88
CA PRO A 116 -15.09 15.65 6.68
C PRO A 116 -15.67 16.78 5.82
N GLN A 117 -16.92 17.16 6.04
CA GLN A 117 -17.62 18.17 5.22
C GLN A 117 -17.39 19.62 5.66
N ARG A 118 -16.91 19.88 6.90
CA ARG A 118 -16.73 21.23 7.45
C ARG A 118 -15.32 21.41 8.02
N GLY A 119 -14.61 22.46 7.59
CA GLY A 119 -13.32 22.89 8.17
C GLY A 119 -12.14 23.08 7.21
N ILE A 120 -12.28 22.78 5.91
CA ILE A 120 -11.17 22.80 4.94
C ILE A 120 -10.94 24.19 4.32
N GLU A 121 -10.96 25.26 5.13
CA GLU A 121 -10.50 26.58 4.64
C GLU A 121 -9.04 26.86 5.01
N ASN A 122 -8.42 26.11 5.94
CA ASN A 122 -7.07 26.40 6.43
C ASN A 122 -6.13 25.20 6.64
N ILE A 123 -6.52 23.97 6.31
CA ILE A 123 -5.63 22.80 6.44
C ILE A 123 -4.97 22.55 5.09
N SER A 124 -3.63 22.47 5.07
CA SER A 124 -2.90 22.10 3.86
C SER A 124 -3.37 20.71 3.37
N PRO A 125 -3.67 20.52 2.07
CA PRO A 125 -4.16 19.26 1.50
C PRO A 125 -3.17 18.08 1.62
N SER A 126 -1.99 18.30 2.22
CA SER A 126 -0.95 17.30 2.47
C SER A 126 -1.20 16.39 3.68
N HIS A 127 -2.12 16.74 4.59
CA HIS A 127 -2.28 16.00 5.85
C HIS A 127 -3.34 14.89 5.84
N ILE A 128 -4.14 14.76 4.78
CA ILE A 128 -5.29 13.84 4.74
C ILE A 128 -5.34 13.12 3.38
N GLU A 129 -4.41 12.21 3.13
CA GLU A 129 -4.45 11.36 1.94
C GLU A 129 -5.47 10.22 2.12
N PRO A 130 -6.40 9.98 1.17
CA PRO A 130 -7.30 8.85 1.23
C PRO A 130 -6.56 7.53 1.16
N LYS A 131 -6.96 6.56 1.98
CA LYS A 131 -6.28 5.28 2.15
C LYS A 131 -7.23 4.10 2.01
N LEU A 132 -6.75 3.08 1.31
CA LEU A 132 -7.36 1.74 1.29
C LEU A 132 -6.44 0.80 2.06
N SER A 133 -6.97 0.06 3.03
CA SER A 133 -6.24 -1.02 3.68
C SER A 133 -6.93 -2.36 3.53
N ILE A 134 -6.11 -3.40 3.31
CA ILE A 134 -6.53 -4.79 3.31
C ILE A 134 -5.91 -5.44 4.53
N SER A 135 -6.75 -5.82 5.47
CA SER A 135 -6.42 -6.60 6.65
C SER A 135 -6.76 -8.06 6.42
N ILE A 136 -5.86 -8.96 6.81
CA ILE A 136 -6.07 -10.40 6.74
C ILE A 136 -5.83 -10.97 8.13
N ARG A 137 -6.89 -11.51 8.72
CA ARG A 137 -6.87 -12.06 10.06
C ARG A 137 -6.88 -13.57 10.01
N ASP A 138 -5.87 -14.18 10.62
CA ASP A 138 -5.78 -15.62 10.82
C ASP A 138 -6.59 -16.03 12.07
N PRO A 139 -7.75 -16.70 11.92
CA PRO A 139 -8.63 -16.99 13.05
C PRO A 139 -8.00 -17.84 14.17
N PRO A 140 -7.19 -18.88 13.88
CA PRO A 140 -6.52 -19.69 14.89
C PRO A 140 -5.52 -18.94 15.76
N THR A 141 -4.75 -18.02 15.17
CA THR A 141 -3.67 -17.31 15.89
C THR A 141 -4.08 -15.91 16.35
N SER A 142 -5.23 -15.41 15.89
CA SER A 142 -5.65 -14.01 16.05
C SER A 142 -4.57 -13.01 15.61
N THR A 143 -3.71 -13.45 14.68
CA THR A 143 -2.72 -12.56 14.05
C THR A 143 -3.39 -11.85 12.88
N GLU A 144 -3.13 -10.56 12.77
CA GLU A 144 -3.72 -9.70 11.75
C GLU A 144 -2.57 -9.07 10.97
N LEU A 145 -2.62 -9.23 9.65
CA LEU A 145 -1.71 -8.62 8.70
C LEU A 145 -2.47 -7.54 7.95
N GLU A 146 -2.05 -6.29 8.06
CA GLU A 146 -2.67 -5.16 7.38
C GLU A 146 -1.71 -4.50 6.39
N VAL A 147 -2.18 -4.28 5.17
CA VAL A 147 -1.46 -3.56 4.13
C VAL A 147 -2.29 -2.36 3.70
N GLY A 148 -1.78 -1.16 3.91
CA GLY A 148 -2.41 0.11 3.53
C GLY A 148 -1.73 0.75 2.34
N MET A 149 -2.51 1.37 1.45
CA MET A 149 -2.01 2.15 0.32
C MET A 149 -2.79 3.46 0.17
N PRO A 150 -2.12 4.54 -0.27
CA PRO A 150 -2.79 5.78 -0.61
C PRO A 150 -3.49 5.65 -1.97
N MET A 151 -4.52 6.46 -2.17
CA MET A 151 -5.21 6.57 -3.47
C MET A 151 -4.42 7.45 -4.44
N ALA A 152 -4.59 7.19 -5.73
CA ALA A 152 -3.91 7.93 -6.79
C ALA A 152 -4.32 9.40 -6.80
N ASN A 153 -3.36 10.29 -7.11
CA ASN A 153 -3.67 11.69 -7.33
C ASN A 153 -4.27 11.88 -8.73
N THR A 154 -5.54 12.27 -8.77
CA THR A 154 -6.29 12.42 -10.03
C THR A 154 -6.62 13.87 -10.37
N LEU A 155 -5.96 14.85 -9.72
CA LEU A 155 -6.27 16.28 -9.90
C LEU A 155 -6.21 16.73 -11.37
N PHE A 156 -5.24 16.20 -12.12
CA PHE A 156 -5.04 16.56 -13.52
C PHE A 156 -5.90 15.75 -14.50
N THR A 157 -6.54 14.65 -14.06
CA THR A 157 -7.37 13.78 -14.92
C THR A 157 -8.87 13.97 -14.68
N THR A 158 -9.29 14.11 -13.42
CA THR A 158 -10.70 14.25 -13.01
C THR A 158 -11.00 15.61 -12.37
N GLY A 159 -9.99 16.46 -12.16
CA GLY A 159 -10.15 17.72 -11.43
C GLY A 159 -10.28 17.55 -9.91
N ARG A 160 -10.15 16.32 -9.40
CA ARG A 160 -10.27 15.99 -7.97
C ARG A 160 -8.96 15.38 -7.49
N PRO A 161 -8.40 15.81 -6.34
CA PRO A 161 -7.14 15.27 -5.86
C PRO A 161 -7.21 13.76 -5.62
N TYR A 162 -8.37 13.25 -5.19
CA TYR A 162 -8.58 11.84 -4.88
C TYR A 162 -9.99 11.38 -5.26
N THR A 163 -10.13 10.10 -5.61
CA THR A 163 -11.37 9.52 -6.18
C THR A 163 -11.67 8.17 -5.53
N MET A 164 -11.97 8.20 -4.22
CA MET A 164 -12.52 7.05 -3.49
C MET A 164 -13.92 7.39 -2.96
N HIS A 165 -14.90 6.58 -3.33
CA HIS A 165 -16.31 6.84 -3.08
C HIS A 165 -17.03 5.57 -2.65
N ALA A 166 -18.02 5.73 -1.78
CA ALA A 166 -19.07 4.75 -1.57
C ALA A 166 -20.31 5.20 -2.34
N SER A 167 -20.90 4.31 -3.12
CA SER A 167 -22.08 4.58 -3.95
C SER A 167 -23.22 3.63 -3.57
N ARG A 168 -24.45 4.16 -3.59
CA ARG A 168 -25.67 3.42 -3.33
C ARG A 168 -26.53 3.44 -4.58
N TRP A 169 -27.07 2.29 -4.93
CA TRP A 169 -27.80 2.07 -6.18
C TRP A 169 -29.10 1.36 -5.90
N LYS A 170 -30.10 1.64 -6.72
CA LYS A 170 -31.39 0.94 -6.69
C LYS A 170 -31.64 0.25 -8.02
N SER A 171 -31.81 -1.06 -7.97
CA SER A 171 -32.31 -1.85 -9.10
C SER A 171 -33.83 -1.76 -9.15
N THR A 172 -34.39 -1.83 -10.36
CA THR A 172 -35.83 -1.94 -10.62
C THR A 172 -36.22 -3.39 -10.91
N GLU A 173 -37.52 -3.71 -10.84
CA GLU A 173 -38.10 -5.04 -11.16
C GLU A 173 -38.06 -5.35 -12.68
N SER A 174 -36.91 -5.15 -13.31
CA SER A 174 -36.68 -5.46 -14.72
C SER A 174 -35.27 -5.96 -14.92
N ILE A 175 -35.16 -7.17 -15.47
CA ILE A 175 -33.89 -7.81 -15.84
C ILE A 175 -33.14 -7.00 -16.92
N GLU A 176 -33.79 -6.07 -17.61
CA GLU A 176 -33.16 -5.26 -18.66
C GLU A 176 -32.75 -3.86 -18.17
N GLU A 177 -33.21 -3.43 -17.00
CA GLU A 177 -32.88 -2.11 -16.48
C GLU A 177 -31.62 -2.15 -15.60
N VAL A 178 -30.73 -1.18 -15.85
CA VAL A 178 -29.49 -1.01 -15.08
C VAL A 178 -29.78 -0.27 -13.76
N PRO A 179 -29.09 -0.63 -12.66
CA PRO A 179 -29.23 0.06 -11.39
C PRO A 179 -28.99 1.56 -11.50
N ARG A 180 -29.82 2.35 -10.82
CA ARG A 180 -29.70 3.82 -10.79
C ARG A 180 -29.06 4.26 -9.49
N ILE A 181 -28.12 5.19 -9.57
CA ILE A 181 -27.48 5.76 -8.38
C ILE A 181 -28.51 6.56 -7.55
N THR A 182 -28.54 6.33 -6.24
CA THR A 182 -29.41 7.03 -5.29
C THR A 182 -28.61 7.97 -4.40
N ASP A 183 -27.42 7.54 -3.97
CA ASP A 183 -26.54 8.32 -3.10
C ASP A 183 -25.07 8.03 -3.45
N ARG A 184 -24.19 8.99 -3.20
CA ARG A 184 -22.74 8.83 -3.32
C ARG A 184 -22.03 9.73 -2.33
N ARG A 185 -21.13 9.12 -1.57
CA ARG A 185 -20.35 9.80 -0.54
C ARG A 185 -18.86 9.59 -0.78
N ASP A 186 -18.08 10.67 -0.64
CA ASP A 186 -16.63 10.59 -0.70
C ASP A 186 -16.12 10.00 0.61
N ILE A 187 -15.29 8.96 0.51
CA ILE A 187 -14.72 8.28 1.68
C ILE A 187 -13.22 8.52 1.74
N ARG A 188 -12.72 8.79 2.94
CA ARG A 188 -11.30 9.05 3.22
C ARG A 188 -10.57 7.74 3.50
N THR A 189 -11.18 6.84 4.25
CA THR A 189 -10.58 5.56 4.63
C THR A 189 -11.51 4.45 4.20
N CYS A 190 -10.98 3.41 3.59
CA CYS A 190 -11.67 2.15 3.33
C CYS A 190 -10.80 1.01 3.88
N ARG A 191 -11.39 0.11 4.67
CA ARG A 191 -10.72 -1.05 5.24
C ARG A 191 -11.49 -2.31 4.92
N VAL A 192 -10.81 -3.29 4.34
CA VAL A 192 -11.33 -4.61 4.04
C VAL A 192 -10.67 -5.62 4.97
N GLU A 193 -11.44 -6.31 5.81
CA GLU A 193 -10.98 -7.38 6.70
C GLU A 193 -11.33 -8.75 6.10
N LEU A 194 -10.33 -9.52 5.69
CA LEU A 194 -10.47 -10.88 5.21
C LEU A 194 -10.17 -11.87 6.34
N ARG A 195 -11.14 -12.72 6.71
CA ARG A 195 -10.93 -13.79 7.72
C ARG A 195 -10.54 -15.10 7.06
N THR A 196 -9.26 -15.21 6.74
CA THR A 196 -8.68 -16.41 6.15
C THR A 196 -7.33 -16.74 6.75
N LYS A 197 -6.93 -18.01 6.65
CA LYS A 197 -5.55 -18.38 6.95
C LYS A 197 -4.66 -17.63 5.97
N SER A 198 -3.78 -16.80 6.49
CA SER A 198 -2.81 -16.09 5.66
C SER A 198 -1.42 -16.47 6.07
N THR A 199 -0.66 -16.95 5.09
CA THR A 199 0.79 -16.96 5.18
C THR A 199 1.32 -15.93 4.19
N LEU A 200 1.95 -14.88 4.71
CA LEU A 200 2.72 -13.94 3.88
C LEU A 200 3.86 -14.68 3.20
N LYS A 201 3.66 -15.06 1.93
CA LYS A 201 4.58 -15.91 1.14
C LYS A 201 5.92 -15.22 0.92
N SER A 202 5.88 -13.98 0.45
CA SER A 202 7.04 -13.17 0.14
C SER A 202 6.86 -11.77 0.71
N LEU A 203 7.99 -11.14 1.01
CA LEU A 203 8.13 -9.75 1.38
C LEU A 203 9.48 -9.36 0.78
N ASP A 204 9.51 -9.19 -0.54
CA ASP A 204 10.74 -9.03 -1.32
C ASP A 204 10.93 -7.57 -1.68
N ALA A 205 12.05 -6.99 -1.29
CA ALA A 205 12.43 -5.63 -1.63
C ALA A 205 13.79 -5.66 -2.33
N PRO A 206 13.97 -5.01 -3.50
CA PRO A 206 15.20 -5.02 -4.28
C PRO A 206 16.25 -4.08 -3.66
N LEU A 207 16.50 -4.26 -2.36
CA LEU A 207 17.39 -3.46 -1.54
C LEU A 207 18.74 -4.17 -1.43
N HIS A 208 19.78 -3.48 -1.88
CA HIS A 208 21.16 -3.96 -1.79
C HIS A 208 21.82 -3.41 -0.52
N PRO A 209 22.33 -4.26 0.39
CA PRO A 209 23.01 -3.78 1.58
C PRO A 209 24.32 -3.08 1.19
N VAL A 210 24.56 -1.90 1.76
CA VAL A 210 25.78 -1.11 1.53
C VAL A 210 26.63 -0.93 2.78
N THR A 211 26.07 -1.16 3.97
CA THR A 211 26.80 -1.15 5.23
C THR A 211 26.58 -2.44 6.01
N GLU A 212 27.43 -2.66 7.00
CA GLU A 212 27.17 -3.67 8.03
C GLU A 212 26.14 -3.15 9.05
N PRO A 213 25.49 -4.04 9.82
CA PRO A 213 24.61 -3.64 10.91
C PRO A 213 25.41 -2.98 12.04
N ARG A 214 24.99 -1.79 12.47
CA ARG A 214 25.64 -0.99 13.54
C ARG A 214 24.68 -0.66 14.65
N MET A 215 25.18 -0.50 15.88
CA MET A 215 24.37 -0.04 17.00
C MET A 215 24.25 1.49 16.99
N VAL A 216 23.07 2.02 17.27
CA VAL A 216 22.84 3.46 17.39
C VAL A 216 23.38 3.97 18.72
N ALA A 217 24.33 4.90 18.68
CA ALA A 217 24.95 5.51 19.85
C ALA A 217 24.23 6.82 20.22
N GLU A 218 24.18 7.79 19.29
CA GLU A 218 23.45 9.06 19.48
C GLU A 218 22.41 9.28 18.37
N CYS A 219 21.20 9.66 18.77
CA CYS A 219 20.10 10.05 17.89
C CYS A 219 19.26 11.17 18.53
N MET A 220 18.41 11.82 17.74
CA MET A 220 17.43 12.81 18.18
C MET A 220 16.18 12.73 17.29
N GLY A 221 15.10 12.13 17.79
CA GLY A 221 13.84 11.98 17.04
C GLY A 221 14.01 11.09 15.80
N ASN A 222 14.01 11.71 14.61
CA ASN A 222 14.26 11.07 13.32
C ASN A 222 15.70 11.25 12.79
N ILE A 223 16.58 11.89 13.57
CA ILE A 223 17.95 12.17 13.17
C ILE A 223 18.90 11.17 13.82
N LEU A 224 19.67 10.47 13.00
CA LEU A 224 20.75 9.59 13.42
C LEU A 224 22.09 10.33 13.35
N LYS A 225 22.85 10.34 14.44
CA LYS A 225 24.08 11.14 14.56
C LYS A 225 25.35 10.28 14.58
N THR A 226 25.40 9.28 15.45
CA THR A 226 26.55 8.36 15.54
C THR A 226 26.11 6.91 15.68
N VAL A 227 26.95 6.03 15.15
CA VAL A 227 26.81 4.58 15.24
C VAL A 227 28.08 3.96 15.81
N SER A 228 27.96 2.80 16.46
CA SER A 228 29.07 2.06 17.05
C SER A 228 29.12 0.61 16.55
N ASN A 229 30.33 0.07 16.50
CA ASN A 229 30.61 -1.31 16.10
C ASN A 229 30.38 -2.32 17.23
N GLU A 230 30.51 -1.90 18.50
CA GLU A 230 30.37 -2.77 19.66
C GLU A 230 29.66 -2.06 20.83
N PRO A 231 28.86 -2.78 21.64
CA PRO A 231 28.13 -2.19 22.76
C PRO A 231 29.04 -1.59 23.86
N SER A 232 30.32 -1.97 23.89
CA SER A 232 31.24 -1.76 25.02
C SER A 232 32.41 -0.82 24.74
N LEU A 233 32.72 -0.49 23.48
CA LEU A 233 33.80 0.45 23.14
C LEU A 233 33.24 1.74 22.55
N LYS A 234 33.69 2.89 23.08
CA LYS A 234 33.40 4.26 22.60
C LYS A 234 34.12 4.57 21.27
N ASN A 235 33.94 3.74 20.26
CA ASN A 235 34.40 4.01 18.89
C ASN A 235 33.22 4.51 18.05
N ASP A 236 32.57 5.56 18.53
CA ASP A 236 31.41 6.15 17.86
C ASP A 236 31.88 6.87 16.60
N VAL A 237 31.34 6.44 15.46
CA VAL A 237 31.60 7.06 14.17
C VAL A 237 30.36 7.82 13.70
N PRO A 238 30.51 8.90 12.91
CA PRO A 238 29.36 9.60 12.34
C PRO A 238 28.53 8.66 11.49
N ALA A 239 27.20 8.77 11.58
CA ALA A 239 26.29 7.83 10.92
C ALA A 239 26.42 7.84 9.38
N SER A 240 26.75 8.98 8.77
CA SER A 240 27.00 9.06 7.32
C SER A 240 28.35 8.51 6.87
N ALA A 241 29.32 8.31 7.78
CA ALA A 241 30.73 8.11 7.40
C ALA A 241 30.94 6.86 6.54
N GLU A 242 30.22 5.77 6.85
CA GLU A 242 30.26 4.54 6.04
C GLU A 242 29.57 4.73 4.69
N LEU A 243 28.45 5.46 4.66
CA LEU A 243 27.69 5.73 3.42
C LEU A 243 28.46 6.61 2.43
N GLU A 244 29.17 7.62 2.92
CA GLU A 244 30.02 8.52 2.11
C GLU A 244 31.08 7.75 1.31
N LYS A 245 31.51 6.59 1.82
CA LYS A 245 32.43 5.69 1.12
C LYS A 245 31.70 4.60 0.31
N ALA A 246 30.66 4.00 0.86
CA ALA A 246 29.99 2.84 0.28
C ALA A 246 29.16 3.19 -0.97
N ILE A 247 28.48 4.34 -0.99
CA ILE A 247 27.61 4.73 -2.11
C ILE A 247 28.42 5.00 -3.40
N PRO A 248 29.50 5.82 -3.39
CA PRO A 248 30.31 6.00 -4.60
C PRO A 248 30.91 4.69 -5.11
N GLN A 249 31.36 3.82 -4.20
CA GLN A 249 31.88 2.49 -4.55
C GLN A 249 30.80 1.64 -5.23
N TYR A 250 29.59 1.60 -4.67
CA TYR A 250 28.46 0.88 -5.26
C TYR A 250 28.11 1.39 -6.67
N ILE A 251 28.10 2.72 -6.88
CA ILE A 251 27.84 3.34 -8.19
C ILE A 251 28.90 2.92 -9.20
N GLN A 252 30.18 2.94 -8.80
CA GLN A 252 31.30 2.57 -9.66
C GLN A 252 31.29 1.09 -10.03
N ASP A 253 31.07 0.21 -9.04
CA ASP A 253 31.06 -1.24 -9.23
C ASP A 253 29.92 -1.71 -10.15
N HIS A 254 28.77 -1.04 -10.06
CA HIS A 254 27.58 -1.38 -10.84
C HIS A 254 27.39 -0.50 -12.09
N LYS A 255 28.32 0.43 -12.36
CA LYS A 255 28.29 1.36 -13.51
C LYS A 255 26.97 2.17 -13.59
N LEU A 256 26.53 2.71 -12.45
CA LEU A 256 25.24 3.40 -12.30
C LEU A 256 25.36 4.92 -12.31
N GLU A 257 26.39 5.46 -12.95
CA GLU A 257 26.77 6.90 -12.92
C GLU A 257 25.65 7.85 -13.38
N SER A 258 24.71 7.36 -14.19
CA SER A 258 23.57 8.11 -14.71
C SER A 258 22.23 7.73 -14.07
N GLN A 259 22.22 6.95 -12.98
CA GLN A 259 20.98 6.48 -12.34
C GLN A 259 20.74 7.17 -11.01
N ARG A 260 19.48 7.48 -10.75
CA ARG A 260 18.98 7.94 -9.45
C ARG A 260 18.95 6.77 -8.49
N LEU A 261 19.66 6.91 -7.37
CA LEU A 261 19.66 5.95 -6.27
C LEU A 261 18.98 6.58 -5.06
N ALA A 262 18.28 5.75 -4.29
CA ALA A 262 17.82 6.13 -2.96
C ALA A 262 18.43 5.21 -1.90
N VAL A 263 18.47 5.71 -0.67
CA VAL A 263 19.04 5.01 0.48
C VAL A 263 17.92 4.76 1.49
N TRP A 264 17.88 3.55 2.01
CA TRP A 264 16.99 3.15 3.08
C TRP A 264 17.77 2.69 4.29
N ALA A 265 17.25 2.95 5.48
CA ALA A 265 17.76 2.51 6.76
C ALA A 265 16.79 1.48 7.35
N MET A 266 17.27 0.26 7.59
CA MET A 266 16.54 -0.73 8.36
C MET A 266 16.91 -0.58 9.83
N VAL A 267 15.94 -0.26 10.66
CA VAL A 267 16.07 -0.07 12.10
C VAL A 267 15.44 -1.27 12.81
N THR A 268 16.24 -1.95 13.61
CA THR A 268 15.82 -3.12 14.40
C THR A 268 15.84 -2.74 15.88
N PRO A 269 14.66 -2.66 16.54
CA PRO A 269 14.58 -2.30 17.93
C PRO A 269 15.44 -3.18 18.84
N LYS A 270 16.09 -2.59 19.85
CA LYS A 270 16.97 -3.32 20.78
C LYS A 270 16.29 -4.47 21.52
N SER A 271 14.97 -4.39 21.71
CA SER A 271 14.15 -5.44 22.33
C SER A 271 14.17 -6.74 21.52
N ILE A 272 14.23 -6.67 20.19
CA ILE A 272 14.28 -7.82 19.29
C ILE A 272 15.70 -8.10 18.77
N ALA A 273 16.57 -7.08 18.74
CA ALA A 273 17.96 -7.17 18.28
C ALA A 273 18.79 -8.27 18.98
N ARG A 274 18.53 -8.57 20.26
CA ARG A 274 19.23 -9.63 21.00
C ARG A 274 19.02 -11.03 20.42
N THR A 275 17.94 -11.26 19.67
CA THR A 275 17.71 -12.52 18.94
C THR A 275 18.41 -12.55 17.58
N HIS A 276 18.85 -11.41 17.04
CA HIS A 276 19.60 -11.30 15.78
C HIS A 276 21.12 -11.51 15.97
N ILE A 277 21.68 -11.21 17.15
CA ILE A 277 23.13 -11.29 17.42
C ILE A 277 23.63 -12.74 17.68
N GLY A 278 22.72 -13.74 17.70
CA GLY A 278 23.07 -15.15 17.86
C GLY A 278 23.36 -15.94 16.58
N SER A 279 23.20 -15.34 15.39
CA SER A 279 23.58 -15.98 14.12
C SER A 279 25.06 -15.73 13.84
N PRO A 280 25.87 -16.76 13.52
CA PRO A 280 27.31 -16.59 13.32
C PRO A 280 27.60 -15.55 12.24
N SER A 281 28.56 -14.69 12.55
CA SER A 281 29.11 -13.63 11.71
C SER A 281 29.14 -14.01 10.23
N GLY A 282 28.37 -13.30 9.40
CA GLY A 282 28.47 -13.36 7.93
C GLY A 282 27.17 -13.69 7.18
N SER A 283 26.07 -14.06 7.83
CA SER A 283 24.79 -14.23 7.13
C SER A 283 24.13 -12.87 6.84
N ARG A 284 24.07 -12.50 5.56
CA ARG A 284 23.34 -11.34 5.00
C ARG A 284 21.95 -11.22 5.65
N ILE A 285 21.57 -10.03 6.15
CA ILE A 285 20.26 -9.86 6.77
C ILE A 285 19.16 -10.16 5.74
N ASP A 286 18.29 -11.12 6.08
CA ASP A 286 17.06 -11.38 5.34
C ASP A 286 16.05 -10.29 5.69
N ILE A 287 15.77 -9.41 4.71
CA ILE A 287 14.83 -8.29 4.83
C ILE A 287 13.44 -8.81 5.19
N SER A 288 12.99 -9.89 4.53
CA SER A 288 11.66 -10.47 4.75
C SER A 288 11.51 -10.94 6.19
N ALA A 289 12.50 -11.70 6.68
CA ALA A 289 12.49 -12.21 8.04
C ALA A 289 12.58 -11.09 9.09
N SER A 290 13.34 -10.03 8.81
CA SER A 290 13.56 -8.93 9.75
C SER A 290 12.31 -8.05 9.89
N LEU A 291 11.68 -7.67 8.78
CA LEU A 291 10.41 -6.95 8.79
C LEU A 291 9.29 -7.75 9.48
N LYS A 292 9.23 -9.08 9.23
CA LYS A 292 8.28 -9.98 9.90
C LYS A 292 8.47 -10.04 11.43
N ARG A 293 9.66 -9.70 11.93
CA ARG A 293 10.02 -9.73 13.37
C ARG A 293 9.95 -8.36 14.04
N GLY A 294 9.62 -7.30 13.31
CA GLY A 294 9.48 -5.95 13.87
C GLY A 294 10.60 -4.97 13.54
N SER A 295 11.53 -5.32 12.64
CA SER A 295 12.37 -4.31 12.03
C SER A 295 11.54 -3.36 11.16
N ARG A 296 11.98 -2.11 11.08
CA ARG A 296 11.32 -1.04 10.33
C ARG A 296 12.23 -0.52 9.25
N LEU A 297 11.68 -0.17 8.09
CA LEU A 297 12.39 0.41 6.98
C LEU A 297 12.05 1.90 6.88
N TYR A 298 13.07 2.74 6.79
CA TYR A 298 12.94 4.19 6.67
C TYR A 298 13.70 4.69 5.46
N ARG A 299 13.10 5.60 4.69
CA ARG A 299 13.84 6.32 3.66
C ARG A 299 14.77 7.34 4.31
N VAL A 300 16.01 7.40 3.84
CA VAL A 300 16.95 8.46 4.23
C VAL A 300 16.64 9.69 3.38
N MET A 301 16.15 10.75 4.02
CA MET A 301 15.70 11.98 3.36
C MET A 301 16.84 12.96 3.10
N SER A 302 17.83 13.00 4.00
CA SER A 302 19.02 13.83 3.82
C SER A 302 20.19 13.32 4.64
N GLY A 303 21.40 13.67 4.20
CA GLY A 303 22.64 13.51 4.96
C GLY A 303 23.33 14.86 5.16
N GLY A 304 23.73 15.15 6.39
CA GLY A 304 24.50 16.33 6.76
C GLY A 304 25.92 16.20 6.21
N GLY A 305 26.28 17.06 5.27
CA GLY A 305 27.57 17.05 4.60
C GLY A 305 28.77 17.20 5.54
N GLY A 306 29.97 17.00 5.01
CA GLY A 306 31.23 16.84 5.77
C GLY A 306 31.75 18.02 6.61
N TRP A 307 30.96 19.08 6.87
CA TRP A 307 31.41 20.33 7.50
C TRP A 307 30.43 20.89 8.54
N GLY A 308 30.95 21.46 9.63
CA GLY A 308 30.17 22.16 10.67
C GLY A 308 29.47 21.25 11.70
N LYS A 309 28.61 21.83 12.55
CA LYS A 309 27.89 21.13 13.63
C LYS A 309 26.87 20.07 13.16
N LYS A 310 26.51 20.10 11.88
CA LYS A 310 25.60 19.14 11.22
C LYS A 310 26.33 18.03 10.47
N LYS A 311 27.66 17.94 10.63
CA LYS A 311 28.48 16.94 9.97
C LYS A 311 28.06 15.54 10.41
N GLY A 312 27.71 14.71 9.43
CA GLY A 312 27.50 13.28 9.66
C GLY A 312 26.12 12.87 10.13
N LEU A 313 25.17 13.81 10.19
CA LEU A 313 23.78 13.54 10.56
C LEU A 313 23.03 12.88 9.40
N LEU A 314 22.15 11.92 9.68
CA LEU A 314 21.22 11.37 8.70
C LEU A 314 19.79 11.63 9.18
N SER A 315 18.95 12.19 8.32
CA SER A 315 17.53 12.36 8.60
C SER A 315 16.73 11.24 7.95
N LEU A 316 15.99 10.50 8.77
CA LEU A 316 15.06 9.47 8.34
C LEU A 316 13.65 10.07 8.14
N ASP A 317 12.87 9.50 7.23
CA ASP A 317 11.45 9.83 7.10
C ASP A 317 10.74 9.60 8.44
N PRO A 318 10.13 10.64 9.07
CA PRO A 318 9.45 10.50 10.35
C PRO A 318 8.16 9.68 10.28
N GLU A 319 7.58 9.52 9.09
CA GLU A 319 6.31 8.82 8.91
C GLU A 319 6.56 7.31 8.70
N TYR A 320 5.90 6.46 9.51
CA TYR A 320 5.99 4.99 9.38
C TYR A 320 4.63 4.28 9.30
N SER A 321 3.54 5.04 9.31
CA SER A 321 2.17 4.56 9.16
C SER A 321 1.30 5.68 8.60
N TYR A 322 0.26 5.32 7.84
CA TYR A 322 -0.82 6.23 7.41
C TYR A 322 -1.87 6.43 8.50
N ASP A 323 -1.60 5.92 9.70
CA ASP A 323 -2.44 6.12 10.86
C ASP A 323 -2.08 7.45 11.49
N ASP A 324 -2.91 8.44 11.19
CA ASP A 324 -3.27 9.46 12.19
C ASP A 324 -3.70 8.73 13.47
N GLU A 325 -3.58 9.38 14.62
CA GLU A 325 -3.87 8.83 15.96
C GLU A 325 -5.34 8.41 16.18
N GLU A 326 -6.09 8.14 15.11
CA GLU A 326 -7.49 7.76 15.12
C GLU A 326 -7.68 6.24 15.18
N PRO A 327 -8.35 5.73 16.21
CA PRO A 327 -8.57 4.29 16.38
C PRO A 327 -9.50 3.73 15.30
N ILE A 328 -9.23 2.48 14.92
CA ILE A 328 -10.05 1.65 14.00
C ILE A 328 -11.53 1.61 14.43
N SER A 329 -11.82 1.87 15.71
CA SER A 329 -13.19 1.98 16.25
C SER A 329 -14.07 3.05 15.60
N ASN A 330 -13.46 3.99 14.87
CA ASN A 330 -14.19 5.08 14.20
C ASN A 330 -14.65 4.71 12.78
N LEU A 331 -14.35 3.50 12.29
CA LEU A 331 -14.84 3.03 11.00
C LEU A 331 -16.27 2.50 11.15
N VAL A 332 -17.11 2.82 10.17
CA VAL A 332 -18.51 2.35 10.08
C VAL A 332 -18.64 1.37 8.91
N SER A 333 -19.67 0.52 8.94
CA SER A 333 -19.95 -0.33 7.78
C SER A 333 -20.31 0.54 6.56
N ILE A 334 -19.99 0.09 5.35
CA ILE A 334 -20.29 0.83 4.12
C ILE A 334 -21.80 1.08 3.96
N HIS A 335 -22.67 0.21 4.46
CA HIS A 335 -24.12 0.44 4.44
C HIS A 335 -24.55 1.57 5.38
N GLU A 336 -23.88 1.74 6.52
CA GLU A 336 -24.20 2.75 7.55
C GLU A 336 -23.62 4.14 7.22
N ILE A 337 -22.60 4.22 6.34
CA ILE A 337 -22.00 5.49 5.85
C ILE A 337 -23.03 6.50 5.31
N PHE A 338 -24.14 5.94 4.91
CA PHE A 338 -25.24 6.55 4.21
C PHE A 338 -26.36 7.07 5.13
N ASP A 339 -26.29 6.75 6.42
CA ASP A 339 -27.24 7.20 7.43
C ASP A 339 -26.92 8.63 7.88
N GLU A 340 -27.96 9.45 8.09
CA GLU A 340 -27.80 10.86 8.46
C GLU A 340 -27.04 11.03 9.80
N ASP A 341 -27.32 10.18 10.78
CA ASP A 341 -26.67 10.18 12.11
C ASP A 341 -25.15 9.97 12.03
N VAL A 342 -24.67 9.20 11.05
CA VAL A 342 -23.25 8.93 10.83
C VAL A 342 -22.55 10.14 10.20
N SER A 343 -23.25 10.82 9.28
CA SER A 343 -22.77 12.05 8.65
C SER A 343 -22.59 13.19 9.67
N GLU A 344 -23.47 13.28 10.67
CA GLU A 344 -23.40 14.30 11.73
C GLU A 344 -22.25 14.03 12.71
N LYS A 345 -22.09 12.79 13.18
CA LYS A 345 -21.00 12.41 14.11
C LYS A 345 -19.61 12.66 13.51
N HIS A 346 -19.40 12.30 12.25
CA HIS A 346 -18.12 12.54 11.57
C HIS A 346 -17.86 14.02 11.29
N SER A 347 -18.89 14.87 11.22
CA SER A 347 -18.73 16.33 11.18
C SER A 347 -18.26 16.87 12.52
N ASP A 348 -18.79 16.38 13.64
CA ASP A 348 -18.41 16.85 14.98
C ASP A 348 -17.00 16.41 15.38
N ASP A 349 -16.59 15.19 15.03
CA ASP A 349 -15.19 14.74 15.21
C ASP A 349 -14.21 15.66 14.48
N ALA A 350 -14.55 16.09 13.26
CA ALA A 350 -13.71 17.01 12.49
C ALA A 350 -13.57 18.40 13.15
N ILE A 351 -14.60 18.85 13.86
CA ILE A 351 -14.56 20.09 14.64
C ILE A 351 -13.64 19.94 15.85
N LEU A 352 -13.72 18.81 16.57
CA LEU A 352 -12.86 18.54 17.72
C LEU A 352 -11.38 18.43 17.34
N PHE A 353 -11.07 17.78 16.22
CA PHE A 353 -9.71 17.69 15.68
C PHE A 353 -9.13 19.06 15.30
N ASN A 354 -9.92 19.92 14.66
CA ASN A 354 -9.52 21.31 14.37
C ASN A 354 -9.15 22.08 15.64
N VAL A 355 -9.87 21.86 16.75
CA VAL A 355 -9.59 22.55 18.02
C VAL A 355 -8.29 22.05 18.66
N LEU A 356 -8.01 20.75 18.60
CA LEU A 356 -6.77 20.17 19.13
C LEU A 356 -5.54 20.58 18.32
N GLU A 357 -5.63 20.62 16.99
CA GLU A 357 -4.51 21.06 16.13
C GLU A 357 -4.13 22.54 16.31
N ASN A 358 -5.11 23.38 16.67
CA ASN A 358 -4.89 24.80 16.92
C ASN A 358 -4.35 25.11 18.33
N THR A 359 -4.09 24.10 19.16
CA THR A 359 -3.41 24.31 20.45
C THR A 359 -1.90 24.54 20.23
N PRO A 360 -1.30 25.59 20.83
CA PRO A 360 0.12 25.90 20.62
C PRO A 360 1.03 24.78 21.14
N LYS A 361 1.85 24.21 20.25
CA LYS A 361 2.84 23.17 20.55
C LYS A 361 3.89 23.71 21.55
N PHE A 362 4.15 22.95 22.61
CA PHE A 362 5.05 23.34 23.71
C PHE A 362 6.49 23.66 23.22
N THR A 363 7.03 24.79 23.63
CA THR A 363 8.44 25.17 23.44
C THR A 363 9.26 24.79 24.67
N ASP A 364 10.40 24.13 24.49
CA ASP A 364 11.40 23.95 25.55
C ASP A 364 12.24 25.24 25.74
N VAL A 365 12.96 25.32 26.86
CA VAL A 365 13.74 26.46 27.38
C VAL A 365 14.81 26.97 26.39
N ASP A 366 15.19 26.16 25.39
CA ASP A 366 16.18 26.49 24.36
C ASP A 366 15.60 27.01 23.02
N GLY A 367 14.29 27.23 22.93
CA GLY A 367 13.68 27.89 21.78
C GLY A 367 13.64 27.07 20.47
N LEU A 368 13.88 25.76 20.54
CA LEU A 368 13.61 24.84 19.43
C LEU A 368 12.15 24.41 19.43
N MET A 369 11.48 24.60 18.27
CA MET A 369 10.14 24.10 17.99
C MET A 369 10.15 22.58 17.97
N MET A 370 9.56 21.93 18.96
CA MET A 370 9.31 20.48 18.94
C MET A 370 7.87 20.26 18.46
N SER A 371 7.69 19.87 17.20
CA SER A 371 6.52 19.06 16.86
C SER A 371 6.69 17.70 17.56
N PRO A 372 5.62 17.08 18.10
CA PRO A 372 5.69 15.72 18.63
C PRO A 372 5.80 14.73 17.47
N LEU A 373 6.92 14.75 16.74
CA LEU A 373 7.26 13.70 15.79
C LEU A 373 7.60 12.47 16.61
N ARG A 374 6.95 11.35 16.30
CA ARG A 374 7.19 10.08 16.98
C ARG A 374 8.68 9.72 16.88
N GLU A 375 9.27 9.27 17.98
CA GLU A 375 10.67 8.88 18.02
C GLU A 375 10.90 7.67 17.11
N VAL A 376 11.69 7.87 16.04
CA VAL A 376 11.88 6.88 14.96
C VAL A 376 12.95 5.87 15.33
N VAL A 377 13.99 6.33 16.02
CA VAL A 377 15.18 5.56 16.39
C VAL A 377 15.57 5.89 17.81
N VAL A 378 15.90 4.88 18.60
CA VAL A 378 16.36 5.03 20.00
C VAL A 378 17.78 4.51 20.15
N THR A 379 18.54 5.09 21.09
CA THR A 379 19.86 4.56 21.47
C THR A 379 19.77 3.07 21.86
N GLY A 380 20.68 2.29 21.27
CA GLY A 380 20.79 0.84 21.41
C GLY A 380 20.10 0.03 20.31
N ASP A 381 19.31 0.66 19.42
CA ASP A 381 18.76 0.00 18.24
C ASP A 381 19.88 -0.38 17.25
N ILE A 382 19.61 -1.34 16.38
CA ILE A 382 20.54 -1.72 15.29
C ILE A 382 20.06 -1.09 13.99
N VAL A 383 20.95 -0.41 13.27
CA VAL A 383 20.69 0.18 11.95
C VAL A 383 21.59 -0.45 10.88
N GLN A 384 21.02 -0.76 9.71
CA GLN A 384 21.76 -1.14 8.51
C GLN A 384 21.23 -0.37 7.31
N PHE A 385 22.12 0.09 6.43
CA PHE A 385 21.73 0.85 5.24
C PHE A 385 21.73 0.01 3.97
N PHE A 386 20.77 0.33 3.11
CA PHE A 386 20.51 -0.33 1.84
C PHE A 386 20.33 0.71 0.73
N VAL A 387 20.57 0.30 -0.52
CA VAL A 387 20.40 1.10 -1.72
C VAL A 387 19.53 0.36 -2.73
N ALA A 388 18.68 1.08 -3.45
CA ALA A 388 17.99 0.61 -4.63
C ALA A 388 17.99 1.68 -5.72
N SER A 389 17.95 1.22 -6.97
CA SER A 389 17.84 2.11 -8.13
C SER A 389 16.40 2.54 -8.33
N LEU A 390 16.20 3.86 -8.45
CA LEU A 390 14.93 4.48 -8.80
C LEU A 390 14.70 4.48 -10.31
N ASP A 391 15.76 4.34 -11.11
CA ASP A 391 15.65 4.31 -12.56
C ASP A 391 15.71 2.86 -13.02
N ASN A 392 14.55 2.23 -13.09
CA ASN A 392 14.42 0.83 -13.46
C ASN A 392 14.76 0.62 -14.95
N LYS A 393 16.03 0.77 -15.35
CA LYS A 393 16.52 0.27 -16.64
C LYS A 393 16.60 -1.24 -16.48
N LEU A 394 15.73 -1.97 -17.20
CA LEU A 394 15.73 -3.43 -17.34
C LEU A 394 17.14 -4.00 -17.09
N VAL A 395 17.39 -4.44 -15.87
CA VAL A 395 18.68 -5.00 -15.50
C VAL A 395 18.81 -6.26 -16.37
N LYS A 396 19.84 -6.28 -17.23
CA LYS A 396 20.26 -7.51 -17.92
C LYS A 396 20.37 -8.61 -16.86
N PRO A 397 20.05 -9.88 -17.19
CA PRO A 397 19.79 -10.96 -16.22
C PRO A 397 21.02 -11.46 -15.43
N ALA A 398 22.03 -10.63 -15.19
CA ALA A 398 23.11 -10.91 -14.29
C ALA A 398 22.81 -10.23 -12.95
N MET A 399 22.59 -11.04 -11.90
CA MET A 399 22.34 -10.64 -10.51
C MET A 399 20.87 -10.44 -10.12
N GLN A 400 20.00 -11.39 -10.46
CA GLN A 400 18.99 -11.79 -9.49
C GLN A 400 19.51 -13.01 -8.74
N SER A 401 19.61 -12.86 -7.43
CA SER A 401 19.71 -13.96 -6.47
C SER A 401 18.69 -15.03 -6.82
N GLU A 402 19.06 -16.29 -6.62
CA GLU A 402 18.31 -17.51 -6.91
C GLU A 402 17.02 -17.67 -6.08
N SER A 403 16.13 -16.68 -6.01
CA SER A 403 14.81 -16.79 -5.37
C SER A 403 13.72 -17.22 -6.35
N SER A 404 13.95 -17.12 -7.66
CA SER A 404 13.01 -17.56 -8.71
C SER A 404 12.99 -19.08 -8.96
N ALA A 405 13.79 -19.86 -8.22
CA ALA A 405 13.91 -21.32 -8.39
C ALA A 405 13.19 -22.18 -7.33
N ARG A 406 12.22 -21.62 -6.58
CA ARG A 406 11.37 -22.41 -5.66
C ARG A 406 9.87 -22.16 -5.84
N HIS A 407 9.37 -22.09 -7.07
CA HIS A 407 7.93 -22.14 -7.34
C HIS A 407 7.51 -23.52 -7.81
N LYS A 408 7.51 -24.51 -6.90
CA LYS A 408 6.83 -25.80 -7.12
C LYS A 408 6.07 -26.38 -5.92
N ASP A 409 5.98 -25.70 -4.78
CA ASP A 409 5.07 -26.09 -3.69
C ASP A 409 4.12 -24.93 -3.36
N ALA A 410 3.01 -24.87 -4.09
CA ALA A 410 1.90 -23.98 -3.74
C ALA A 410 0.99 -24.70 -2.74
N THR A 411 1.15 -24.39 -1.45
CA THR A 411 0.05 -24.57 -0.49
C THR A 411 -1.01 -23.49 -0.73
N LYS A 412 -2.27 -23.91 -0.60
CA LYS A 412 -3.50 -23.30 -1.12
C LYS A 412 -4.03 -22.11 -0.27
N ASP A 413 -3.27 -21.12 0.19
CA ASP A 413 -3.86 -19.97 0.96
C ASP A 413 -2.87 -18.82 1.15
N THR A 414 -2.70 -17.90 0.18
CA THR A 414 -1.54 -17.00 0.23
C THR A 414 -1.70 -15.59 -0.29
N THR A 415 -1.33 -14.64 0.55
CA THR A 415 -1.11 -13.24 0.20
C THR A 415 0.34 -13.05 -0.22
N VAL A 416 0.55 -12.44 -1.38
CA VAL A 416 1.88 -12.11 -1.91
C VAL A 416 2.04 -10.60 -1.81
N LEU A 417 2.93 -10.16 -0.92
CA LEU A 417 3.39 -8.77 -0.90
C LEU A 417 4.75 -8.72 -1.59
N ASP A 418 4.83 -7.95 -2.66
CA ASP A 418 5.99 -7.89 -3.51
C ASP A 418 6.35 -6.42 -3.73
N PHE A 419 7.59 -6.06 -3.46
CA PHE A 419 8.04 -4.69 -3.63
C PHE A 419 8.90 -4.60 -4.88
N SER A 420 8.49 -3.72 -5.78
CA SER A 420 9.32 -3.28 -6.88
C SER A 420 9.67 -1.82 -6.69
N VAL A 421 10.73 -1.36 -7.38
CA VAL A 421 10.99 0.09 -7.49
C VAL A 421 10.45 0.60 -8.84
N LEU A 422 9.41 1.44 -8.80
CA LEU A 422 8.90 2.15 -9.96
C LEU A 422 9.76 3.39 -10.24
N PRO A 423 9.85 3.82 -11.52
CA PRO A 423 10.49 5.08 -11.87
C PRO A 423 9.78 6.22 -11.15
N ALA A 424 10.51 7.01 -10.37
CA ALA A 424 9.92 8.20 -9.76
C ALA A 424 9.39 9.14 -10.88
N PRO A 425 8.14 9.62 -10.79
CA PRO A 425 7.61 10.61 -11.72
C PRO A 425 8.32 11.94 -11.46
N THR A 426 9.36 12.23 -12.24
CA THR A 426 10.02 13.54 -12.24
C THR A 426 10.60 13.76 -13.63
N ASP A 427 10.02 14.73 -14.35
CA ASP A 427 10.51 15.46 -15.54
C ASP A 427 11.24 14.67 -16.64
N ALA A 428 10.98 13.37 -16.79
CA ALA A 428 11.33 12.69 -18.03
C ALA A 428 10.28 13.09 -19.10
N PRO A 429 10.69 13.70 -20.23
CA PRO A 429 9.76 13.87 -21.35
C PRO A 429 9.19 12.49 -21.71
N ALA A 430 7.91 12.49 -22.10
CA ALA A 430 7.09 11.33 -22.45
C ALA A 430 7.60 10.55 -23.68
N SER A 431 8.89 10.23 -23.73
CA SER A 431 9.56 9.53 -24.82
C SER A 431 10.58 8.57 -24.24
N LEU A 432 10.11 7.43 -23.73
CA LEU A 432 10.91 6.22 -23.85
C LEU A 432 11.05 5.93 -25.36
N PRO A 433 12.23 5.57 -25.87
CA PRO A 433 12.39 5.24 -27.29
C PRO A 433 11.53 4.01 -27.60
N SER A 434 10.47 4.23 -28.38
CA SER A 434 9.54 3.21 -28.88
C SER A 434 10.20 2.06 -29.65
N GLU A 435 11.50 2.14 -29.95
CA GLU A 435 12.18 1.22 -30.86
C GLU A 435 12.59 -0.12 -30.21
N MET A 436 12.87 -0.17 -28.90
CA MET A 436 13.09 -1.44 -28.19
C MET A 436 11.81 -2.00 -27.55
N LEU A 437 10.76 -1.18 -27.42
CA LEU A 437 9.44 -1.57 -26.92
C LEU A 437 8.61 -2.31 -27.98
N GLN A 438 8.99 -2.24 -29.25
CA GLN A 438 8.20 -2.82 -30.33
C GLN A 438 8.35 -4.34 -30.49
N ASP A 439 9.46 -4.96 -30.10
CA ASP A 439 9.67 -6.38 -30.43
C ASP A 439 9.06 -7.36 -29.43
N GLU A 440 8.89 -6.99 -28.15
CA GLU A 440 8.13 -7.82 -27.19
C GLU A 440 6.66 -7.39 -27.04
N CYS A 441 6.33 -6.12 -27.29
CA CYS A 441 4.95 -5.61 -27.17
C CYS A 441 4.07 -5.97 -28.39
N LYS A 442 4.66 -6.36 -29.53
CA LYS A 442 3.94 -6.86 -30.72
C LYS A 442 3.16 -8.17 -30.48
N LYS A 443 3.24 -8.79 -29.30
CA LYS A 443 2.47 -10.00 -28.93
C LYS A 443 1.32 -9.76 -27.93
N LEU A 444 1.14 -8.55 -27.38
CA LEU A 444 0.21 -8.26 -26.30
C LEU A 444 -0.98 -7.38 -26.75
N ASP A 445 -1.66 -7.83 -27.81
CA ASP A 445 -2.92 -7.23 -28.27
C ASP A 445 -4.15 -7.66 -27.44
N ASP A 446 -3.97 -8.48 -26.40
CA ASP A 446 -5.08 -9.08 -25.64
C ASP A 446 -5.23 -8.54 -24.21
N ILE A 447 -6.50 -8.37 -23.81
CA ILE A 447 -6.95 -8.18 -22.44
C ILE A 447 -6.57 -9.42 -21.62
N ILE A 448 -5.86 -9.25 -20.51
CA ILE A 448 -5.55 -10.35 -19.60
C ILE A 448 -6.53 -10.30 -18.43
N VAL A 449 -7.23 -11.41 -18.20
CA VAL A 449 -8.14 -11.60 -17.07
C VAL A 449 -7.60 -12.73 -16.19
N GLU A 450 -7.37 -12.43 -14.91
CA GLU A 450 -6.99 -13.42 -13.90
C GLU A 450 -8.07 -13.49 -12.82
N ALA A 451 -8.73 -14.64 -12.73
CA ALA A 451 -9.67 -14.92 -11.65
C ALA A 451 -8.94 -15.25 -10.34
N ASN A 452 -9.62 -15.04 -9.22
CA ASN A 452 -9.16 -15.25 -7.84
C ASN A 452 -7.96 -14.40 -7.42
N LYS A 453 -7.70 -13.31 -8.13
CA LYS A 453 -6.65 -12.33 -7.79
C LYS A 453 -7.24 -10.93 -7.69
N PHE A 454 -6.71 -10.17 -6.73
CA PHE A 454 -7.01 -8.76 -6.54
C PHE A 454 -5.76 -8.05 -6.05
N GLY A 455 -5.52 -6.86 -6.55
CA GLY A 455 -4.30 -6.16 -6.18
C GLY A 455 -4.20 -4.78 -6.76
N ALA A 456 -3.23 -4.05 -6.27
CA ALA A 456 -2.89 -2.71 -6.73
C ALA A 456 -1.42 -2.44 -6.48
N SER A 457 -0.90 -1.42 -7.14
CA SER A 457 0.46 -0.92 -7.00
C SER A 457 0.39 0.57 -6.75
N SER A 458 1.27 1.06 -5.88
CA SER A 458 1.39 2.50 -5.61
C SER A 458 2.73 3.04 -6.06
N GLU A 459 2.73 4.24 -6.63
CA GLU A 459 3.93 5.04 -6.89
C GLU A 459 4.45 5.73 -5.63
N LYS A 460 3.60 5.81 -4.59
CA LYS A 460 3.94 6.27 -3.25
C LYS A 460 4.27 5.09 -2.33
N SER A 461 4.41 5.35 -1.04
CA SER A 461 4.63 4.33 -0.03
C SER A 461 3.43 3.38 0.15
N MET A 462 3.69 2.17 0.64
CA MET A 462 2.66 1.30 1.23
C MET A 462 3.00 1.03 2.68
N VAL A 463 2.00 0.88 3.54
CA VAL A 463 2.20 0.56 4.95
C VAL A 463 1.93 -0.91 5.17
N TYR A 464 2.80 -1.55 5.94
CA TYR A 464 2.67 -2.92 6.40
C TYR A 464 2.57 -2.89 7.92
N ALA A 465 1.52 -3.50 8.48
CA ALA A 465 1.36 -3.68 9.90
C ALA A 465 1.02 -5.13 10.21
N ARG A 466 1.52 -5.62 11.34
CA ARG A 466 1.15 -6.91 11.90
C ARG A 466 0.78 -6.73 13.36
N THR A 467 -0.41 -7.16 13.70
CA THR A 467 -0.94 -7.18 15.05
C THR A 467 -1.03 -8.62 15.51
N ALA A 468 -0.66 -8.90 16.75
CA ALA A 468 -0.87 -10.19 17.37
C ALA A 468 -1.82 -9.99 18.55
N GLY A 469 -2.88 -10.80 18.64
CA GLY A 469 -3.70 -10.83 19.85
C GLY A 469 -2.91 -11.40 21.02
N ASP A 470 -2.92 -10.71 22.16
CA ASP A 470 -2.44 -11.30 23.42
C ASP A 470 -3.52 -12.24 24.00
N LEU A 471 -3.12 -13.12 24.93
CA LEU A 471 -3.98 -14.08 25.64
C LEU A 471 -5.15 -13.41 26.39
N THR A 472 -5.08 -12.09 26.60
CA THR A 472 -6.07 -11.24 27.29
C THR A 472 -7.10 -10.61 26.34
N GLY A 473 -6.97 -10.78 25.02
CA GLY A 473 -7.86 -10.19 24.02
C GLY A 473 -7.55 -8.75 23.65
N ASP A 474 -6.55 -8.13 24.29
CA ASP A 474 -6.08 -6.78 23.95
C ASP A 474 -5.18 -6.85 22.70
N ARG A 475 -5.42 -5.96 21.73
CA ARG A 475 -4.70 -5.96 20.45
C ARG A 475 -3.43 -5.13 20.56
N VAL A 476 -2.27 -5.78 20.59
CA VAL A 476 -0.99 -5.08 20.57
C VAL A 476 -0.40 -5.17 19.16
N GLN A 477 -0.13 -4.01 18.55
CA GLN A 477 0.61 -3.95 17.30
C GLN A 477 1.99 -4.57 17.51
N ALA A 478 2.18 -5.80 17.01
CA ALA A 478 3.40 -6.56 17.21
C ALA A 478 4.56 -6.00 16.37
N SER A 479 4.25 -5.48 15.17
CA SER A 479 5.22 -4.84 14.27
C SER A 479 4.52 -3.99 13.21
N GLY A 480 5.20 -3.00 12.66
CA GLY A 480 4.70 -2.22 11.53
C GLY A 480 5.80 -1.37 10.91
N THR A 481 5.75 -1.19 9.60
CA THR A 481 6.67 -0.35 8.83
C THR A 481 5.93 0.32 7.68
N LYS A 482 6.32 1.56 7.36
CA LYS A 482 6.07 2.16 6.06
C LYS A 482 7.14 1.64 5.11
N ILE A 483 6.73 1.35 3.90
CA ILE A 483 7.58 0.88 2.83
C ILE A 483 7.51 1.98 1.79
N ASP A 484 8.39 2.97 1.95
CA ASP A 484 8.55 4.08 1.01
C ASP A 484 9.50 3.70 -0.11
N THR A 485 9.12 2.64 -0.84
CA THR A 485 9.71 2.28 -2.12
C THR A 485 8.63 2.53 -3.18
N PRO A 486 8.81 3.49 -4.10
CA PRO A 486 7.88 3.66 -5.22
C PRO A 486 7.70 2.31 -5.90
N GLY A 487 6.49 1.86 -6.22
CA GLY A 487 6.32 0.55 -6.87
C GLY A 487 6.08 -0.64 -5.98
N ALA A 488 5.79 -0.41 -4.71
CA ALA A 488 5.21 -1.43 -3.87
C ALA A 488 3.91 -1.96 -4.51
N ARG A 489 3.73 -3.29 -4.54
CA ARG A 489 2.52 -3.93 -5.04
C ARG A 489 1.95 -4.94 -4.06
N LEU A 490 0.63 -4.94 -3.94
CA LEU A 490 -0.13 -5.92 -3.16
C LEU A 490 -0.88 -6.83 -4.12
N VAL A 491 -0.71 -8.15 -3.95
CA VAL A 491 -1.51 -9.16 -4.64
C VAL A 491 -2.11 -10.10 -3.60
N VAL A 492 -3.43 -10.10 -3.53
CA VAL A 492 -4.22 -11.07 -2.79
C VAL A 492 -4.67 -12.15 -3.75
N GLU A 493 -4.29 -13.40 -3.50
CA GLU A 493 -4.70 -14.56 -4.27
C GLU A 493 -5.46 -15.51 -3.33
N ILE A 494 -6.70 -15.84 -3.69
CA ILE A 494 -7.52 -16.79 -2.94
C ILE A 494 -7.42 -18.15 -3.63
N PRO A 495 -7.22 -19.26 -2.91
CA PRO A 495 -7.20 -20.57 -3.52
C PRO A 495 -8.51 -20.91 -4.21
N SER A 496 -8.38 -21.58 -5.35
CA SER A 496 -9.49 -22.20 -6.09
C SER A 496 -10.05 -23.39 -5.30
N GLU A 497 -10.94 -23.15 -4.34
CA GLU A 497 -11.92 -24.13 -3.87
C GLU A 497 -13.31 -23.59 -4.25
N GLU A 498 -13.81 -24.05 -5.42
CA GLU A 498 -14.98 -23.54 -6.15
C GLU A 498 -14.97 -22.02 -6.40
N PRO A 499 -14.63 -21.55 -7.61
CA PRO A 499 -14.62 -20.12 -7.88
C PRO A 499 -16.04 -19.54 -7.77
N PHE A 500 -16.15 -18.38 -7.13
CA PHE A 500 -17.34 -17.49 -7.22
C PHE A 500 -17.64 -17.08 -8.67
N PHE A 501 -16.68 -17.34 -9.56
CA PHE A 501 -16.69 -17.06 -10.97
C PHE A 501 -16.83 -18.33 -11.79
N ARG A 502 -17.81 -18.39 -12.69
CA ARG A 502 -17.82 -19.37 -13.78
C ARG A 502 -17.02 -18.78 -14.94
N MET A 503 -15.91 -19.45 -15.30
CA MET A 503 -15.13 -19.14 -16.51
C MET A 503 -15.87 -19.57 -17.77
#